data_AF-A0A966HKC6-F1
#
_entry.id   AF-A0A966HKC6-F1
#
_cell.length_a   1.000
_cell.length_b   1.000
_cell.length_c   1.000
_cell.angle_alpha   90.00
_cell.angle_beta   90.00
_cell.angle_gamma   90.00
#
_symmetry.space_group_name_H-M   'P 1'
#
loop_
_entity.id
_entity.type
_entity.pdbx_description
1 polymer ?
#
loop_
_entity_poly.entity_id
_entity_poly.type
_entity_poly.pdbx_seq_one_letter_code
_entity_poly.pdbx_strand_id
1 'polypeptide(L)' 'MAIKKPFFICFEGVEGSGKSTQAKLLYKFIKKKITKNVILTREPGGTLFSEKIRNLMLNKKTKISALTEFFLLMAARNEH' A
#
# COMPACT_ATOMS: atom_id res chain seq x y z
N MET A 1 -32.15 2.52 5.66
CA MET A 1 -31.00 2.20 6.53
C MET A 1 -29.76 2.86 5.93
N ALA A 2 -29.11 3.80 6.63
CA ALA A 2 -27.98 4.53 6.06
C ALA A 2 -26.78 3.60 5.85
N ILE A 3 -26.23 3.55 4.65
CA ILE A 3 -24.99 2.81 4.36
C ILE A 3 -23.86 3.53 5.07
N LYS A 4 -23.31 2.91 6.12
CA LYS A 4 -22.14 3.44 6.82
C LYS A 4 -20.94 3.38 5.87
N LYS A 5 -20.33 4.54 5.55
CA LYS A 5 -19.12 4.59 4.71
C LYS A 5 -18.00 3.74 5.31
N PRO A 6 -17.23 3.01 4.48
CA PRO A 6 -16.05 2.29 4.96
C PRO A 6 -14.98 3.26 5.45
N PHE A 7 -14.10 2.78 6.34
CA PHE A 7 -12.92 3.51 6.76
C PHE A 7 -11.72 3.11 5.91
N PHE A 8 -10.91 4.10 5.53
CA PHE A 8 -9.60 3.89 4.91
C PHE A 8 -8.52 4.47 5.84
N ILE A 9 -7.55 3.65 6.21
CA ILE A 9 -6.50 3.98 7.18
C ILE A 9 -5.15 3.80 6.50
N CYS A 10 -4.35 4.86 6.41
CA CYS A 10 -2.98 4.81 5.89
C CYS A 10 -1.95 4.92 7.02
N PHE A 11 -0.83 4.22 6.88
CA PHE A 11 0.32 4.29 7.78
C PHE A 11 1.51 4.89 7.03
N GLU A 12 1.91 6.11 7.41
CA GLU A 12 3.02 6.85 6.78
C GLU A 12 4.23 7.01 7.71
N GLY A 13 5.39 7.32 7.12
CA GLY A 13 6.64 7.55 7.87
C GLY A 13 7.90 7.02 7.16
N VAL A 14 9.06 7.34 7.73
CA VAL A 14 10.38 6.99 7.18
C VAL A 14 10.68 5.49 7.18
N GLU A 15 11.69 5.07 6.43
CA GLU A 15 12.16 3.67 6.46
C GLU A 15 12.51 3.24 7.89
N GLY A 16 12.16 2.01 8.25
CA GLY A 16 12.39 1.49 9.61
C GLY A 16 11.41 1.96 10.69
N SER A 17 10.48 2.90 10.43
CA SER A 17 9.55 3.43 11.45
C SER A 17 8.47 2.46 11.96
N GLY A 18 8.43 1.23 11.47
CA GLY A 18 7.48 0.20 11.94
C GLY A 18 6.11 0.18 11.26
N LYS A 19 5.88 0.96 10.19
CA LYS A 19 4.60 1.03 9.44
C LYS A 19 3.99 -0.35 9.15
N SER A 20 4.76 -1.24 8.52
CA SER A 20 4.31 -2.60 8.16
C SER A 20 3.96 -3.45 9.38
N THR A 21 4.65 -3.25 10.49
CA THR A 21 4.37 -3.95 11.75
C THR A 21 3.05 -3.46 12.33
N GLN A 22 2.87 -2.15 12.45
CA GLN A 22 1.67 -1.55 13.03
C GLN A 22 0.43 -1.83 12.17
N ALA A 23 0.53 -1.75 10.84
CA ALA A 23 -0.57 -2.10 9.94
C ALA A 23 -1.02 -3.58 10.10
N LYS A 24 -0.07 -4.51 10.23
CA LYS A 24 -0.37 -5.93 10.46
C LYS A 24 -0.99 -6.18 11.84
N LEU A 25 -0.51 -5.50 12.88
CA LEU A 25 -1.06 -5.60 14.23
C LEU A 25 -2.49 -5.08 14.28
N LEU A 26 -2.75 -3.91 13.69
CA LEU A 26 -4.10 -3.35 13.60
C LEU A 26 -5.03 -4.26 12.81
N TYR A 27 -4.60 -4.74 11.64
CA TYR A 27 -5.37 -5.69 10.83
C TYR A 27 -5.78 -6.94 11.63
N LYS A 28 -4.83 -7.58 12.34
CA LYS A 28 -5.11 -8.74 13.19
C LYS A 28 -6.07 -8.41 14.33
N PHE A 29 -5.90 -7.26 14.97
CA PHE A 29 -6.75 -6.82 16.07
C PHE A 29 -8.20 -6.60 15.60
N ILE A 30 -8.39 -5.89 14.49
CA ILE A 30 -9.71 -5.61 13.93
C ILE A 30 -10.38 -6.92 13.47
N LYS A 31 -9.65 -7.78 12.75
CA LYS A 31 -10.17 -9.06 12.25
C LYS A 31 -10.66 -9.99 13.37
N LYS A 32 -10.14 -9.86 14.59
CA LYS A 32 -10.63 -10.58 15.78
C LYS A 32 -11.93 -10.00 16.35
N LYS A 33 -12.24 -8.73 16.09
CA LYS A 33 -13.35 -7.99 16.71
C LYS A 33 -14.55 -7.77 15.81
N ILE A 34 -14.37 -7.78 14.48
CA ILE A 34 -15.46 -7.53 13.54
C ILE A 34 -15.57 -8.66 12.52
N THR A 35 -16.81 -9.00 12.16
CA THR A 35 -17.14 -9.99 11.12
C THR A 35 -17.12 -9.41 9.71
N LYS A 36 -16.92 -8.10 9.57
CA LYS A 36 -16.87 -7.40 8.28
C LYS A 36 -15.58 -7.68 7.53
N ASN A 37 -15.62 -7.49 6.21
CA ASN A 37 -14.42 -7.58 5.38
C ASN A 37 -13.40 -6.52 5.79
N VAL A 38 -12.16 -6.95 6.01
CA VAL A 38 -11.02 -6.09 6.33
C VAL A 38 -9.92 -6.42 5.34
N ILE A 39 -9.43 -5.40 4.64
CA ILE A 39 -8.40 -5.54 3.62
C ILE A 39 -7.12 -4.90 4.16
N LEU A 40 -6.03 -5.65 4.14
CA LEU A 40 -4.69 -5.14 4.37
C LEU A 40 -3.98 -5.05 3.01
N THR A 41 -3.50 -3.88 2.65
CA THR A 41 -2.79 -3.65 1.40
C THR A 41 -1.64 -2.65 1.57
N ARG A 42 -0.81 -2.46 0.54
CA ARG A 42 0.39 -1.60 0.57
C ARG A 42 0.69 -1.02 -0.81
N GLU A 43 1.02 0.26 -0.85
CA GLU A 43 1.54 0.96 -2.03
C GLU A 43 3.05 1.26 -1.93
N PRO A 44 3.76 1.36 -3.06
CA PRO A 44 3.38 0.76 -4.35
C PRO A 44 3.35 -0.78 -4.23
N GLY A 45 2.36 -1.40 -4.88
CA GLY A 45 2.09 -2.84 -4.79
C GLY A 45 0.59 -3.14 -4.84
N GLY A 46 0.15 -4.24 -4.24
CA GLY A 46 -1.28 -4.53 -4.07
C GLY A 46 -1.91 -5.33 -5.21
N THR A 47 -1.49 -5.11 -6.45
CA THR A 47 -1.90 -5.90 -7.64
C THR A 47 -0.70 -6.49 -8.38
N LEU A 48 -0.95 -7.46 -9.26
CA LEU A 48 0.11 -8.07 -10.09
C LEU A 48 0.83 -7.04 -10.96
N PHE A 49 0.12 -6.01 -11.45
CA PHE A 49 0.71 -4.96 -12.26
C PHE A 49 1.52 -3.98 -11.41
N SER A 50 0.96 -3.50 -10.30
CA SER A 50 1.64 -2.56 -9.41
C SER A 50 2.87 -3.15 -8.72
N GLU A 51 2.90 -4.48 -8.47
CA GLU A 51 4.10 -5.18 -8.01
C GLU A 51 5.22 -5.22 -9.08
N LYS A 52 4.89 -5.27 -10.38
CA LYS A 52 5.90 -5.13 -11.45
C LYS A 52 6.52 -3.74 -11.45
N ILE A 53 5.71 -2.70 -11.33
CA ILE A 53 6.21 -1.32 -11.25
C ILE A 53 7.08 -1.14 -10.00
N ARG A 54 6.64 -1.62 -8.84
CA ARG A 54 7.43 -1.60 -7.60
C ARG A 54 8.81 -2.23 -7.80
N ASN A 55 8.87 -3.41 -8.41
CA ASN A 55 10.13 -4.11 -8.63
C ASN A 55 11.06 -3.34 -9.58
N LEU A 56 10.51 -2.65 -10.58
CA LEU A 56 11.29 -1.77 -11.46
C LEU A 56 11.91 -0.60 -10.67
N MET A 57 11.12 0.07 -9.82
CA MET A 57 11.58 1.21 -9.01
C MET A 57 12.65 0.80 -7.98
N LEU A 58 12.51 -0.38 -7.37
CA LEU A 58 13.49 -0.89 -6.39
C LEU A 58 14.78 -1.42 -7.03
N ASN A 59 14.81 -1.61 -8.35
CA ASN A 59 15.95 -2.17 -9.05
C ASN A 59 17.06 -1.12 -9.24
N LYS A 60 18.06 -1.15 -8.36
CA LYS A 60 19.24 -0.27 -8.40
C LYS A 60 20.11 -0.39 -9.66
N LYS A 61 19.90 -1.41 -10.51
CA LYS A 61 20.62 -1.56 -11.78
C LYS A 61 20.12 -0.61 -12.87
N THR A 62 18.90 -0.09 -12.73
CA THR A 62 18.28 0.80 -13.71
C THR A 62 18.23 2.20 -13.13
N LYS A 63 18.88 3.17 -13.79
CA LYS A 63 18.73 4.57 -13.42
C LYS A 63 17.51 5.14 -14.15
N ILE A 64 16.52 5.58 -13.39
CA ILE A 64 15.38 6.34 -13.90
C ILE A 64 15.44 7.77 -13.35
N SER A 65 14.89 8.73 -14.11
CA SER A 65 14.79 10.11 -13.63
C SER A 65 13.78 10.20 -12.48
N ALA A 66 13.93 11.19 -11.60
CA ALA A 66 12.98 11.41 -10.50
C ALA A 66 11.53 11.63 -11.02
N LEU A 67 11.38 12.29 -12.18
CA LEU A 67 10.07 12.50 -12.80
C LEU A 67 9.47 11.18 -13.30
N THR A 68 10.30 10.31 -13.88
CA THR A 68 9.87 8.96 -14.29
C THR A 68 9.45 8.12 -13.09
N GLU A 69 10.22 8.16 -12.00
CA GLU A 69 9.89 7.46 -10.75
C GLU A 69 8.55 7.92 -10.16
N PHE A 70 8.30 9.24 -10.18
CA PHE A 70 7.04 9.82 -9.76
C PHE A 70 5.86 9.31 -10.60
N PHE A 71 5.96 9.33 -11.94
CA PHE A 71 4.88 8.86 -12.80
C PHE A 71 4.64 7.35 -12.67
N LEU A 72 5.69 6.56 -12.49
CA LEU A 72 5.56 5.14 -12.20
C LEU A 72 4.84 4.90 -10.87
N LEU A 73 5.17 5.66 -9.82
CA LEU A 73 4.45 5.60 -8.55
C LEU A 73 2.97 5.94 -8.72
N MET A 74 2.63 6.99 -9.47
CA MET A 74 1.23 7.36 -9.75
C MET A 74 0.50 6.28 -10.55
N ALA A 75 1.14 5.69 -11.55
CA ALA A 75 0.57 4.58 -12.32
C ALA A 75 0.33 3.33 -11.44
N ALA A 76 1.28 3.00 -10.56
CA ALA A 76 1.12 1.89 -9.61
C ALA A 76 -0.03 2.12 -8.62
N ARG A 77 -0.28 3.37 -8.21
CA ARG A 77 -1.43 3.72 -7.37
C ARG A 77 -2.76 3.65 -8.11
N ASN A 78 -2.78 4.02 -9.40
CA ASN A 78 -3.99 3.94 -10.22
C ASN A 78 -4.44 2.49 -10.45
N GLU A 79 -3.48 1.57 -10.60
CA GLU A 79 -3.71 0.15 -10.85
C GLU A 79 -3.76 -0.71 -9.56
N HIS A 80 -3.86 -0.07 -8.40
CA HIS A 80 -3.95 -0.74 -7.09
C HIS A 80 -5.36 -1.22 -6.77
#